data_AF-A0A7C8M626-F1
#
_entry.id   AF-A0A7C8M626-F1
#
_cell.length_a   1.000
_cell.length_b   1.000
_cell.length_c   1.000
_cell.angle_alpha   90.00
_cell.angle_beta   90.00
_cell.angle_gamma   90.00
#
_symmetry.space_group_name_H-M   'P 1'
#
loop_
_entity.id
_entity.type
_entity.pdbx_description
1 polymer ?
#
loop_
_entity_poly.entity_id
_entity_poly.type
_entity_poly.pdbx_seq_one_letter_code
_entity_poly.pdbx_strand_id
1 'polypeptide(L)'
;MHLRGPMNVSKLAVYMLPGDFYSPQKRATIPSDVLDAGHIPDAVDGPVAHVALAEPAKEVDLPVIRFLNNSTVQKRTGPGSCSIIAAAPPWSRIASYTSAAPAAATGFAFLANLGDERKSGTFDYSFGNSLGYVIGNGKTVASQNTPFDGTLETSEVEIAVFTDQQCRTGDCEARPRATAHYGFGGESKVFLIEFQMDHYDNVGTDQGMLSDAPAWWFLNAAIPRVLQYGNDKRNIPCSCWSSGCGEFDAFEVLGRGEERAKSTIHRQGNLEGGDSNFFRRPVGRMLKFAVIFHNFNITASVLPDTFDFSQTLTAGQIDNIIAYDPDSYTHSLFPIGD
;
A
#
# COMPACT_ATOMS: atom_id res chain seq x y z
N MET A 1 -2.39 5.52 2.00
CA MET A 1 -1.63 4.67 2.93
C MET A 1 -2.23 4.81 4.31
N HIS A 2 -1.97 3.87 5.20
CA HIS A 2 -2.55 3.84 6.54
C HIS A 2 -1.48 3.47 7.56
N LEU A 3 -1.57 4.02 8.76
CA LEU A 3 -0.60 3.81 9.85
C LEU A 3 -1.37 3.41 11.10
N ARG A 4 -0.88 2.38 11.80
CA ARG A 4 -1.41 1.91 13.10
C ARG A 4 -0.29 1.86 14.13
N GLY A 5 -0.58 2.32 15.35
CA GLY A 5 0.37 2.26 16.45
C GLY A 5 0.51 0.87 17.09
N PRO A 6 1.41 0.71 18.07
CA PRO A 6 2.35 1.71 18.57
C PRO A 6 3.48 2.06 17.60
N MET A 7 3.54 3.32 17.17
CA MET A 7 4.53 3.78 16.17
C MET A 7 4.85 5.26 16.35
N ASN A 8 6.14 5.57 16.34
CA ASN A 8 6.64 6.93 16.18
C ASN A 8 7.14 7.11 14.74
N VAL A 9 6.56 8.04 13.98
CA VAL A 9 6.92 8.39 12.61
C VAL A 9 7.59 9.74 12.63
N SER A 10 8.83 9.81 12.16
CA SER A 10 9.59 11.07 12.10
C SER A 10 9.52 11.74 10.73
N LYS A 11 9.42 10.95 9.65
CA LYS A 11 9.37 11.45 8.27
C LYS A 11 8.51 10.57 7.37
N LEU A 12 7.84 11.19 6.42
CA LEU A 12 7.24 10.53 5.25
C LEU A 12 7.60 11.30 3.99
N ALA A 13 7.75 10.60 2.87
CA ALA A 13 7.90 11.23 1.57
C ALA A 13 7.24 10.38 0.48
N VAL A 14 6.63 11.03 -0.52
CA VAL A 14 6.10 10.35 -1.72
C VAL A 14 6.75 10.93 -2.96
N TYR A 15 7.17 10.06 -3.88
CA TYR A 15 7.78 10.45 -5.15
C TYR A 15 7.03 9.81 -6.32
N MET A 16 6.99 10.53 -7.44
CA MET A 16 6.42 10.07 -8.71
C MET A 16 7.32 10.45 -9.87
N LEU A 17 7.20 9.72 -10.99
CA LEU A 17 7.83 10.11 -12.24
C LEU A 17 7.13 11.33 -12.85
N PRO A 18 7.85 12.20 -13.59
CA PRO A 18 7.23 13.27 -14.35
C PRO A 18 6.18 12.72 -15.33
N GLY A 19 4.99 13.32 -15.34
CA GLY A 19 3.87 12.88 -16.18
C GLY A 19 2.82 12.00 -15.48
N ASP A 20 3.19 11.31 -14.40
CA ASP A 20 2.23 10.51 -13.61
C ASP A 20 1.41 11.36 -12.62
N PHE A 21 1.76 12.64 -12.50
CA PHE A 21 1.30 13.54 -11.45
C PHE A 21 -0.23 13.63 -11.35
N TYR A 22 -0.97 13.61 -12.46
CA TYR A 22 -2.44 13.68 -12.44
C TYR A 22 -3.03 13.12 -13.74
N SER A 23 -2.94 11.81 -13.94
CA SER A 23 -3.81 11.15 -14.91
C SER A 23 -4.98 10.51 -14.15
N PRO A 24 -6.15 11.17 -14.04
CA PRO A 24 -7.37 10.49 -13.65
C PRO A 24 -7.77 9.57 -14.80
N GLN A 25 -7.03 8.48 -14.99
CA GLN A 25 -7.53 7.41 -15.83
C GLN A 25 -8.68 6.77 -15.08
N LYS A 26 -9.90 7.05 -15.56
CA LYS A 26 -11.00 6.10 -15.42
C LYS A 26 -10.51 4.79 -16.03
N ARG A 27 -9.92 3.90 -15.24
CA ARG A 27 -9.85 2.49 -15.65
C ARG A 27 -11.30 2.07 -15.85
N ALA A 28 -11.65 1.70 -17.07
CA ALA A 28 -12.92 1.06 -17.33
C ALA A 28 -12.95 -0.21 -16.47
N THR A 29 -13.84 -0.24 -15.49
CA THR A 29 -14.25 -1.49 -14.85
C THR A 29 -14.65 -2.46 -15.95
N ILE A 30 -14.02 -3.62 -16.00
CA ILE A 30 -14.47 -4.73 -16.86
C ILE A 30 -15.93 -4.99 -16.45
N PRO A 31 -16.90 -4.92 -17.37
CA PRO A 31 -18.29 -5.20 -17.03
C PRO A 31 -18.40 -6.62 -16.46
N SER A 32 -19.11 -6.75 -15.34
CA SER A 32 -19.44 -8.00 -14.67
C SER A 32 -20.24 -8.99 -15.54
N ASP A 33 -20.69 -8.57 -16.72
CA ASP A 33 -21.51 -9.35 -17.64
C ASP A 33 -20.74 -10.43 -18.42
N VAL A 34 -19.43 -10.59 -18.18
CA VAL A 34 -18.59 -11.63 -18.83
C VAL A 34 -18.47 -12.92 -17.98
N LEU A 35 -19.01 -12.95 -16.76
CA LEU A 35 -18.95 -14.15 -15.90
C LEU A 35 -20.24 -14.97 -15.82
N ASP A 36 -21.32 -14.57 -16.50
CA ASP A 36 -22.60 -15.29 -16.45
C ASP A 36 -22.84 -16.15 -17.70
N ALA A 37 -22.06 -17.22 -17.82
CA ALA A 37 -22.33 -18.31 -18.74
C ALA A 37 -21.90 -19.65 -18.10
N GLY A 38 -22.63 -20.06 -17.06
CA GLY A 38 -22.37 -21.31 -16.35
C GLY A 38 -23.54 -21.73 -15.46
N HIS A 39 -24.70 -21.96 -16.06
CA HIS A 39 -25.85 -22.56 -15.38
C HIS A 39 -25.50 -23.99 -14.94
N ILE A 40 -25.29 -24.22 -13.64
CA ILE A 40 -25.19 -25.56 -13.05
C ILE A 40 -26.50 -25.85 -12.33
N PRO A 41 -27.28 -26.87 -12.73
CA PRO A 41 -28.52 -27.22 -12.05
C PRO A 41 -28.27 -27.98 -10.74
N ASP A 42 -29.22 -27.82 -9.82
CA ASP A 42 -29.24 -28.33 -8.44
C ASP A 42 -28.88 -29.83 -8.31
N ALA A 43 -28.01 -30.14 -7.33
CA ALA A 43 -27.64 -31.50 -6.97
C ALA A 43 -28.59 -32.08 -5.90
N VAL A 44 -29.14 -33.26 -6.19
CA VAL A 44 -29.96 -34.09 -5.30
C VAL A 44 -29.08 -35.16 -4.65
N ASP A 45 -29.33 -35.43 -3.36
CA ASP A 45 -28.71 -36.45 -2.50
C ASP A 45 -28.56 -37.85 -3.14
N GLY A 46 -27.39 -38.48 -2.95
CA GLY A 46 -27.11 -39.88 -3.26
C GLY A 46 -25.65 -40.29 -3.00
N PRO A 47 -25.35 -41.56 -2.60
CA PRO A 47 -24.30 -41.86 -1.62
C PRO A 47 -22.88 -42.03 -2.17
N VAL A 48 -21.95 -41.87 -1.23
CA VAL A 48 -20.48 -41.97 -1.35
C VAL A 48 -20.02 -43.28 -1.99
N ALA A 49 -19.22 -43.17 -3.05
CA ALA A 49 -18.41 -44.26 -3.61
C ALA A 49 -16.93 -43.83 -3.68
N HIS A 50 -16.08 -44.63 -3.04
CA HIS A 50 -14.62 -44.52 -3.12
C HIS A 50 -14.12 -44.83 -4.54
N VAL A 51 -13.32 -43.95 -5.14
CA VAL A 51 -12.52 -44.25 -6.33
C VAL A 51 -11.12 -43.63 -6.19
N ALA A 52 -10.15 -44.39 -6.70
CA ALA A 52 -8.72 -44.41 -6.42
C ALA A 52 -7.90 -43.16 -6.81
N LEU A 53 -6.73 -43.06 -6.16
CA LEU A 53 -5.62 -42.16 -6.45
C LEU A 53 -5.11 -42.35 -7.88
N ALA A 54 -5.05 -41.27 -8.64
CA ALA A 54 -4.41 -41.23 -9.96
C ALA A 54 -2.92 -40.84 -9.85
N GLU A 55 -2.09 -41.52 -10.63
CA GLU A 55 -0.64 -41.36 -10.78
C GLU A 55 -0.22 -40.00 -11.38
N PRO A 56 1.04 -39.55 -11.16
CA PRO A 56 1.50 -38.24 -11.62
C PRO A 56 1.72 -38.19 -13.13
N ALA A 57 1.29 -37.07 -13.74
CA ALA A 57 1.44 -36.79 -15.16
C ALA A 57 2.91 -36.58 -15.58
N LYS A 58 3.24 -37.09 -16.76
CA LYS A 58 4.54 -36.96 -17.43
C LYS A 58 4.88 -35.51 -17.79
N GLU A 59 6.15 -35.20 -17.58
CA GLU A 59 6.88 -34.00 -18.00
C GLU A 59 6.77 -33.77 -19.52
N VAL A 60 6.39 -32.56 -19.93
CA VAL A 60 6.33 -32.13 -21.33
C VAL A 60 7.52 -31.21 -21.60
N ASP A 61 8.39 -31.67 -22.49
CA ASP A 61 9.61 -31.00 -22.96
C ASP A 61 9.25 -29.73 -23.78
N LEU A 62 9.70 -28.56 -23.35
CA LEU A 62 9.57 -27.29 -24.08
C LEU A 62 10.86 -26.96 -24.83
N PRO A 63 10.81 -26.40 -26.06
CA PRO A 63 11.98 -26.25 -26.90
C PRO A 63 12.92 -25.13 -26.42
N VAL A 64 14.19 -25.49 -26.28
CA VAL A 64 15.33 -24.60 -26.01
C VAL A 64 15.53 -23.61 -27.17
N ILE A 65 15.24 -22.32 -26.94
CA ILE A 65 15.67 -21.25 -27.84
C ILE A 65 17.16 -20.98 -27.61
N ARG A 66 18.01 -21.43 -28.55
CA ARG A 66 19.44 -21.12 -28.57
C ARG A 66 19.65 -19.70 -29.11
N PHE A 67 20.03 -18.77 -28.25
CA PHE A 67 20.59 -17.48 -28.68
C PHE A 67 21.98 -17.71 -29.29
N LEU A 68 22.09 -17.53 -30.61
CA LEU A 68 23.36 -17.49 -31.31
C LEU A 68 24.04 -16.15 -31.04
N ASN A 69 24.99 -16.13 -30.11
CA ASN A 69 25.98 -15.06 -29.98
C ASN A 69 26.97 -15.16 -31.15
N ASN A 70 26.87 -14.27 -32.12
CA ASN A 70 27.94 -14.03 -33.09
C ASN A 70 28.25 -12.53 -33.15
N SER A 71 29.08 -12.08 -32.20
CA SER A 71 29.67 -10.73 -32.23
C SER A 71 30.98 -10.79 -33.00
N THR A 72 30.94 -10.45 -34.29
CA THR A 72 32.12 -10.04 -35.05
C THR A 72 32.34 -8.54 -34.86
N VAL A 73 33.38 -8.20 -34.11
CA VAL A 73 33.85 -6.82 -33.92
C VAL A 73 34.47 -6.33 -35.23
N GLN A 74 33.76 -5.48 -35.96
CA GLN A 74 34.34 -4.64 -37.01
C GLN A 74 34.65 -3.25 -36.46
N LYS A 75 35.94 -2.95 -36.33
CA LYS A 75 36.48 -1.61 -36.05
C LYS A 75 36.14 -0.67 -37.21
N ARG A 76 35.25 0.31 -36.97
CA ARG A 76 35.13 1.50 -37.84
C ARG A 76 35.58 2.73 -37.06
N THR A 77 36.66 3.34 -37.53
CA THR A 77 37.19 4.62 -37.07
C THR A 77 36.46 5.75 -37.80
N GLY A 78 35.65 6.52 -37.08
CA GLY A 78 35.07 7.79 -37.51
C GLY A 78 34.57 8.56 -36.29
N PRO A 79 34.60 9.90 -36.27
CA PRO A 79 34.19 10.69 -35.12
C PRO A 79 32.66 10.68 -35.03
N GLY A 80 32.12 9.64 -34.40
CA GLY A 80 30.71 9.54 -34.08
C GLY A 80 30.37 10.57 -33.00
N SER A 81 29.56 11.55 -33.37
CA SER A 81 28.78 12.38 -32.44
C SER A 81 28.27 11.50 -31.31
N CYS A 82 28.78 11.72 -30.10
CA CYS A 82 28.29 11.09 -28.89
C CYS A 82 26.86 11.62 -28.67
N SER A 83 25.86 10.89 -29.16
CA SER A 83 24.48 11.11 -28.75
C SER A 83 24.44 10.93 -27.25
N ILE A 84 24.36 12.03 -26.54
CA ILE A 84 24.15 12.05 -25.10
C ILE A 84 22.80 11.37 -24.90
N ILE A 85 22.81 10.10 -24.47
CA ILE A 85 21.59 9.44 -24.03
C ILE A 85 21.10 10.30 -22.87
N ALA A 86 19.98 11.00 -23.06
CA ALA A 86 19.39 11.81 -22.02
C ALA A 86 19.16 10.90 -20.80
N ALA A 87 19.71 11.28 -19.64
CA ALA A 87 19.49 10.55 -18.41
C ALA A 87 17.99 10.42 -18.15
N ALA A 88 17.54 9.26 -17.68
CA ALA A 88 16.16 9.06 -17.31
C ALA A 88 15.71 10.18 -16.33
N PRO A 89 14.48 10.71 -16.48
CA PRO A 89 14.02 11.79 -15.63
C PRO A 89 14.03 11.37 -14.15
N PRO A 90 14.42 12.26 -13.22
CA PRO A 90 14.44 11.93 -11.81
C PRO A 90 13.01 11.81 -11.26
N TRP A 91 12.86 10.97 -10.24
CA TRP A 91 11.64 10.87 -9.45
C TRP A 91 11.54 12.10 -8.56
N SER A 92 10.41 12.79 -8.57
CA SER A 92 10.22 14.06 -7.88
C SER A 92 9.36 13.88 -6.65
N ARG A 93 9.78 14.45 -5.51
CA ARG A 93 9.03 14.40 -4.26
C ARG A 93 7.79 15.29 -4.36
N ILE A 94 6.62 14.69 -4.20
CA ILE A 94 5.31 15.35 -4.34
C ILE A 94 4.65 15.63 -2.99
N ALA A 95 5.04 14.87 -1.96
CA ALA A 95 4.56 15.02 -0.61
C ALA A 95 5.70 14.78 0.37
N SER A 96 5.71 15.54 1.46
CA SER A 96 6.74 15.46 2.51
C SER A 96 6.13 15.77 3.86
N TYR A 97 6.56 15.03 4.88
CA TYR A 97 6.13 15.19 6.26
C TYR A 97 7.33 15.10 7.20
N THR A 98 7.29 15.86 8.29
CA THR A 98 8.15 15.66 9.45
C THR A 98 7.40 15.92 10.76
N SER A 99 7.70 15.13 11.80
CA SER A 99 7.20 15.34 13.15
C SER A 99 8.01 16.35 13.97
N ALA A 100 9.11 16.88 13.44
CA ALA A 100 9.94 17.87 14.12
C ALA A 100 9.09 19.07 14.53
N ALA A 101 9.06 19.41 15.82
CA ALA A 101 8.12 20.38 16.36
C ALA A 101 8.38 21.83 15.84
N PRO A 102 7.36 22.55 15.34
CA PRO A 102 6.01 22.05 15.07
C PRO A 102 5.97 21.16 13.83
N ALA A 103 5.25 20.03 13.92
CA ALA A 103 5.13 19.11 12.80
C ALA A 103 4.63 19.81 11.54
N ALA A 104 5.15 19.38 10.38
CA ALA A 104 4.87 20.01 9.10
C ALA A 104 4.63 18.97 8.01
N ALA A 105 3.68 19.27 7.12
CA ALA A 105 3.34 18.41 6.00
C ALA A 105 2.95 19.23 4.77
N THR A 106 3.36 18.75 3.60
CA THR A 106 2.94 19.24 2.28
C THR A 106 2.50 18.03 1.47
N GLY A 107 1.38 18.12 0.73
CA GLY A 107 0.91 17.03 -0.12
C GLY A 107 0.22 15.88 0.64
N PHE A 108 -0.06 16.04 1.94
CA PHE A 108 -0.69 15.03 2.78
C PHE A 108 -1.95 15.53 3.48
N ALA A 109 -2.99 14.70 3.51
CA ALA A 109 -4.12 14.83 4.41
C ALA A 109 -4.16 13.67 5.42
N PHE A 110 -4.29 14.00 6.70
CA PHE A 110 -4.36 13.02 7.79
C PHE A 110 -5.81 12.87 8.27
N LEU A 111 -6.34 11.66 8.14
CA LEU A 111 -7.73 11.31 8.39
C LEU A 111 -7.83 10.10 9.32
N ALA A 112 -8.96 9.90 9.97
CA ALA A 112 -9.30 8.65 10.65
C ALA A 112 -10.81 8.37 10.51
N ASN A 113 -11.24 7.14 10.79
CA ASN A 113 -12.66 6.75 10.82
C ASN A 113 -13.36 7.31 12.09
N LEU A 114 -13.33 8.64 12.23
CA LEU A 114 -13.81 9.42 13.37
C LEU A 114 -14.75 10.57 12.93
N GLY A 115 -15.39 10.43 11.77
CA GLY A 115 -16.24 11.45 11.17
C GLY A 115 -17.26 12.06 12.14
N ASP A 116 -17.33 13.38 12.15
CA ASP A 116 -18.24 14.19 12.97
C ASP A 116 -18.83 15.30 12.09
N GLU A 117 -20.15 15.30 11.93
CA GLU A 117 -20.87 16.27 11.09
C GLU A 117 -20.67 17.73 11.52
N ARG A 118 -20.27 17.97 12.77
CA ARG A 118 -19.96 19.32 13.29
C ARG A 118 -18.56 19.80 12.94
N LYS A 119 -17.69 18.91 12.46
CA LYS A 119 -16.30 19.22 12.11
C LYS A 119 -15.97 18.74 10.70
N SER A 120 -15.75 17.45 10.52
CA SER A 120 -15.42 16.85 9.24
C SER A 120 -15.81 15.37 9.23
N GLY A 121 -16.33 14.92 8.09
CA GLY A 121 -16.94 13.60 7.96
C GLY A 121 -18.38 13.54 8.49
N THR A 122 -18.89 12.31 8.62
CA THR A 122 -20.26 12.01 9.04
C THR A 122 -20.30 10.67 9.77
N PHE A 123 -21.39 10.44 10.49
CA PHE A 123 -21.75 9.16 11.07
C PHE A 123 -23.15 8.76 10.62
N ASP A 124 -23.35 7.48 10.36
CA ASP A 124 -24.69 6.90 10.25
C ASP A 124 -24.67 5.43 10.69
N TYR A 125 -25.84 4.89 11.01
CA TYR A 125 -26.00 3.51 11.47
C TYR A 125 -25.84 2.44 10.38
N SER A 126 -25.65 2.84 9.12
CA SER A 126 -25.38 1.91 8.02
C SER A 126 -23.89 1.66 7.88
N PHE A 127 -23.06 2.70 7.98
CA PHE A 127 -21.61 2.61 7.70
C PHE A 127 -20.71 2.98 8.89
N GLY A 128 -21.28 3.41 10.02
CA GLY A 128 -20.51 3.95 11.13
C GLY A 128 -19.88 5.31 10.83
N ASN A 129 -18.73 5.59 11.43
CA ASN A 129 -17.97 6.81 11.20
C ASN A 129 -17.31 6.78 9.81
N SER A 130 -17.44 7.87 9.05
CA SER A 130 -16.63 8.07 7.84
C SER A 130 -15.23 8.56 8.20
N LEU A 131 -14.39 8.72 7.18
CA LEU A 131 -13.18 9.54 7.30
C LEU A 131 -13.53 10.98 7.71
N GLY A 132 -12.73 11.52 8.64
CA GLY A 132 -12.68 12.92 9.05
C GLY A 132 -11.24 13.31 9.38
N TYR A 133 -10.91 14.60 9.28
CA TYR A 133 -9.60 15.12 9.69
C TYR A 133 -9.35 14.87 11.17
N VAL A 134 -8.10 14.65 11.53
CA VAL A 134 -7.66 14.51 12.92
C VAL A 134 -6.61 15.55 13.26
N ILE A 135 -6.57 15.98 14.52
CA ILE A 135 -5.46 16.79 15.04
C ILE A 135 -4.18 15.93 15.14
N GLY A 136 -3.07 16.56 15.52
CA GLY A 136 -1.74 15.95 15.56
C GLY A 136 -1.64 14.62 16.33
N ASN A 137 -2.52 14.34 17.30
CA ASN A 137 -2.53 13.08 18.03
C ASN A 137 -3.14 11.89 17.26
N GLY A 138 -3.74 12.11 16.08
CA GLY A 138 -4.41 11.07 15.29
C GLY A 138 -5.73 10.54 15.86
N LYS A 139 -6.15 10.97 17.06
CA LYS A 139 -7.30 10.43 17.81
C LYS A 139 -8.49 11.39 17.92
N THR A 140 -8.29 12.68 17.66
CA THR A 140 -9.34 13.69 17.87
C THR A 140 -9.71 14.37 16.56
N VAL A 141 -11.00 14.29 16.20
CA VAL A 141 -11.53 14.88 14.98
C VAL A 141 -11.36 16.40 14.94
N ALA A 142 -10.95 16.92 13.78
CA ALA A 142 -10.68 18.31 13.46
C ALA A 142 -11.60 18.78 12.32
N SER A 143 -11.77 20.10 12.16
CA SER A 143 -12.55 20.66 11.05
C SER A 143 -11.74 20.84 9.76
N GLN A 144 -10.41 20.75 9.84
CA GLN A 144 -9.49 20.99 8.74
C GLN A 144 -8.27 20.08 8.86
N ASN A 145 -7.55 19.92 7.75
CA ASN A 145 -6.31 19.17 7.72
C ASN A 145 -5.24 19.83 8.59
N THR A 146 -4.60 19.05 9.45
CA THR A 146 -3.49 19.49 10.30
C THR A 146 -2.38 18.44 10.26
N PRO A 147 -1.10 18.83 10.32
CA PRO A 147 0.01 17.87 10.40
C PRO A 147 -0.13 16.93 11.60
N PHE A 148 0.21 15.66 11.38
CA PHE A 148 0.32 14.64 12.43
C PHE A 148 1.54 14.90 13.32
N ASP A 149 1.46 14.72 14.65
CA ASP A 149 2.57 15.01 15.57
C ASP A 149 3.62 13.90 15.62
N GLY A 150 3.37 12.76 14.97
CA GLY A 150 4.34 11.70 14.79
C GLY A 150 4.13 10.48 15.69
N THR A 151 3.27 10.53 16.70
CA THR A 151 3.08 9.41 17.63
C THR A 151 1.68 8.81 17.53
N LEU A 152 1.62 7.52 17.20
CA LEU A 152 0.45 6.65 17.39
C LEU A 152 0.74 5.78 18.60
N GLU A 153 0.17 6.11 19.76
CA GLU A 153 0.59 5.51 21.04
C GLU A 153 0.28 4.01 21.16
N THR A 154 -0.85 3.57 20.62
CA THR A 154 -1.37 2.19 20.78
C THR A 154 -1.96 1.70 19.45
N SER A 155 -2.33 0.41 19.39
CA SER A 155 -2.99 -0.19 18.22
C SER A 155 -4.45 0.23 18.04
N GLU A 156 -5.02 0.94 19.02
CA GLU A 156 -6.34 1.60 18.91
C GLU A 156 -6.29 2.82 17.99
N VAL A 157 -5.09 3.32 17.67
CA VAL A 157 -4.91 4.53 16.88
C VAL A 157 -4.50 4.15 15.47
N GLU A 158 -5.42 4.36 14.55
CA GLU A 158 -5.18 4.23 13.12
C GLU A 158 -5.49 5.54 12.41
N ILE A 159 -4.59 5.95 11.52
CA ILE A 159 -4.82 7.07 10.60
C ILE A 159 -4.69 6.60 9.15
N ALA A 160 -5.55 7.15 8.30
CA ALA A 160 -5.46 7.07 6.86
C ALA A 160 -4.81 8.36 6.32
N VAL A 161 -3.81 8.20 5.45
CA VAL A 161 -3.06 9.30 4.85
C VAL A 161 -3.25 9.30 3.34
N PHE A 162 -3.78 10.42 2.85
CA PHE A 162 -4.10 10.68 1.45
C PHE A 162 -3.26 11.84 0.92
N THR A 163 -3.42 12.19 -0.37
CA THR A 163 -3.01 13.51 -0.86
C THR A 163 -3.78 14.61 -0.13
N ASP A 164 -3.28 15.84 -0.14
CA ASP A 164 -4.01 17.02 0.37
C ASP A 164 -5.08 17.56 -0.60
N GLN A 165 -5.30 16.86 -1.72
CA GLN A 165 -6.28 17.23 -2.72
C GLN A 165 -7.64 16.62 -2.39
N GLN A 166 -8.58 17.48 -2.02
CA GLN A 166 -9.95 17.07 -1.79
C GLN A 166 -10.64 16.63 -3.08
N CYS A 167 -11.41 15.57 -2.98
CA CYS A 167 -12.30 15.12 -4.04
C CYS A 167 -13.40 16.17 -4.28
N ARG A 168 -13.67 16.49 -5.55
CA ARG A 168 -14.84 17.28 -5.92
C ARG A 168 -16.01 16.37 -6.29
N THR A 169 -17.21 16.94 -6.34
CA THR A 169 -18.42 16.22 -6.75
C THR A 169 -18.23 15.59 -8.12
N GLY A 170 -18.33 14.25 -8.19
CA GLY A 170 -18.20 13.48 -9.42
C GLY A 170 -16.78 13.02 -9.77
N ASP A 171 -15.76 13.49 -9.04
CA ASP A 171 -14.35 13.16 -9.35
C ASP A 171 -13.83 11.92 -8.59
N CYS A 172 -14.43 11.62 -7.45
CA CYS A 172 -14.11 10.44 -6.64
C CYS A 172 -15.38 9.73 -6.21
N GLU A 173 -15.36 8.41 -6.22
CA GLU A 173 -16.34 7.61 -5.48
C GLU A 173 -16.03 7.68 -3.99
N ALA A 174 -16.97 8.24 -3.22
CA ALA A 174 -16.88 8.40 -1.77
C ALA A 174 -18.29 8.38 -1.17
N ARG A 175 -18.38 7.96 0.09
CA ARG A 175 -19.62 8.03 0.86
C ARG A 175 -20.09 9.50 0.96
N PRO A 176 -21.38 9.80 0.76
CA PRO A 176 -21.90 11.15 0.91
C PRO A 176 -21.53 11.77 2.26
N ARG A 177 -21.11 13.04 2.25
CA ARG A 177 -20.69 13.83 3.43
C ARG A 177 -19.44 13.29 4.16
N ALA A 178 -18.74 12.30 3.63
CA ALA A 178 -17.42 11.93 4.11
C ALA A 178 -16.36 12.96 3.69
N THR A 179 -15.32 13.13 4.50
CA THR A 179 -14.12 13.85 4.07
C THR A 179 -13.32 12.95 3.14
N ALA A 180 -13.23 13.35 1.86
CA ALA A 180 -12.63 12.53 0.82
C ALA A 180 -11.51 13.27 0.09
N HIS A 181 -10.39 12.59 -0.10
CA HIS A 181 -9.22 13.08 -0.83
C HIS A 181 -8.81 12.07 -1.91
N TYR A 182 -8.03 12.52 -2.89
CA TYR A 182 -7.41 11.60 -3.84
C TYR A 182 -6.35 10.75 -3.15
N GLY A 183 -6.27 9.49 -3.58
CA GLY A 183 -5.09 8.67 -3.29
C GLY A 183 -3.90 9.11 -4.14
N PHE A 184 -2.73 8.56 -3.84
CA PHE A 184 -1.54 8.70 -4.68
C PHE A 184 -1.69 7.81 -5.92
N GLY A 185 -2.07 8.43 -7.04
CA GLY A 185 -2.29 7.76 -8.33
C GLY A 185 -0.99 7.34 -9.02
N GLY A 186 -1.10 6.96 -10.30
CA GLY A 186 0.03 6.53 -11.12
C GLY A 186 0.46 5.09 -10.85
N GLU A 187 1.03 4.45 -11.88
CA GLU A 187 1.57 3.09 -11.78
C GLU A 187 2.90 3.08 -11.03
N SER A 188 3.71 4.12 -11.28
CA SER A 188 5.05 4.30 -10.72
C SER A 188 5.05 5.31 -9.58
N LYS A 189 5.34 4.86 -8.35
CA LYS A 189 5.36 5.70 -7.15
C LYS A 189 6.21 5.10 -6.05
N VAL A 190 6.85 5.96 -5.26
CA VAL A 190 7.71 5.60 -4.14
C VAL A 190 7.15 6.22 -2.87
N PHE A 191 7.04 5.44 -1.81
CA PHE A 191 6.72 5.90 -0.47
C PHE A 191 7.89 5.58 0.45
N LEU A 192 8.35 6.58 1.19
CA LEU A 192 9.42 6.43 2.17
C LEU A 192 8.89 6.80 3.55
N ILE A 193 9.31 6.06 4.56
CA ILE A 193 8.98 6.30 5.97
C ILE A 193 10.23 6.15 6.84
N GLU A 194 10.37 7.01 7.85
CA GLU A 194 11.32 6.86 8.95
C GLU A 194 10.51 6.72 10.26
N PHE A 195 10.72 5.62 10.98
CA PHE A 195 9.84 5.25 12.10
C PHE A 195 10.51 4.36 13.15
N GLN A 196 9.88 4.27 14.31
CA GLN A 196 10.21 3.42 15.45
C GLN A 196 8.93 2.71 15.91
N MET A 197 9.04 1.46 16.37
CA MET A 197 7.92 0.64 16.81
C MET A 197 8.23 0.04 18.19
N ASP A 198 8.12 0.84 19.25
CA ASP A 198 8.26 0.32 20.63
C ASP A 198 7.03 -0.48 21.05
N HIS A 199 7.17 -1.29 22.09
CA HIS A 199 6.08 -2.09 22.63
C HIS A 199 5.15 -1.27 23.51
N TYR A 200 3.88 -1.18 23.13
CA TYR A 200 2.82 -0.64 23.97
C TYR A 200 1.51 -1.38 23.72
N ASP A 201 0.90 -1.82 24.80
CA ASP A 201 -0.45 -2.41 24.76
C ASP A 201 -1.51 -1.31 24.63
N ASN A 202 -2.68 -1.69 24.15
CA ASN A 202 -3.87 -0.85 24.22
C ASN A 202 -4.25 -0.55 25.67
N VAL A 203 -5.04 0.52 25.86
CA VAL A 203 -5.47 0.92 27.20
C VAL A 203 -6.72 0.16 27.61
N GLY A 204 -6.62 -0.62 28.70
CA GLY A 204 -7.77 -1.32 29.27
C GLY A 204 -7.98 -2.71 28.68
N THR A 205 -9.16 -2.97 28.12
CA THR A 205 -9.48 -4.25 27.46
C THR A 205 -9.43 -4.08 25.96
N ASP A 206 -8.78 -5.01 25.27
CA ASP A 206 -8.64 -4.96 23.81
C ASP A 206 -9.99 -5.10 23.07
N GLN A 207 -11.04 -5.63 23.72
CA GLN A 207 -12.37 -5.87 23.11
C GLN A 207 -12.31 -6.65 21.77
N GLY A 208 -11.28 -7.49 21.58
CA GLY A 208 -11.06 -8.23 20.33
C GLY A 208 -10.20 -7.50 19.29
N MET A 209 -9.74 -6.27 19.58
CA MET A 209 -8.74 -5.56 18.77
C MET A 209 -7.34 -6.16 18.95
N LEU A 210 -6.48 -5.97 17.95
CA LEU A 210 -5.06 -6.27 18.08
C LEU A 210 -4.43 -5.29 19.07
N SER A 211 -3.52 -5.80 19.91
CA SER A 211 -2.73 -5.02 20.88
C SER A 211 -1.25 -5.16 20.54
N ASP A 212 -0.49 -4.08 20.71
CA ASP A 212 0.95 -4.05 20.43
C ASP A 212 1.31 -4.51 19.00
N ALA A 213 0.47 -4.10 18.05
CA ALA A 213 0.45 -4.59 16.67
C ALA A 213 0.59 -3.44 15.65
N PRO A 214 1.74 -2.73 15.60
CA PRO A 214 1.92 -1.64 14.66
C PRO A 214 1.94 -2.11 13.20
N ALA A 215 1.49 -1.23 12.29
CA ALA A 215 1.38 -1.53 10.88
C ALA A 215 1.54 -0.30 9.98
N TRP A 216 2.05 -0.52 8.77
CA TRP A 216 2.00 0.42 7.66
C TRP A 216 1.57 -0.31 6.40
N TRP A 217 0.48 0.17 5.80
CA TRP A 217 -0.23 -0.55 4.75
C TRP A 217 -0.94 0.38 3.77
N PHE A 218 -1.41 -0.21 2.67
CA PHE A 218 -1.86 0.51 1.49
C PHE A 218 -3.16 -0.08 0.99
N LEU A 219 -4.21 0.72 1.05
CA LEU A 219 -5.47 0.46 0.38
C LEU A 219 -5.59 1.27 -0.90
N ASN A 220 -6.31 0.73 -1.87
CA ASN A 220 -6.92 1.55 -2.91
C ASN A 220 -7.81 2.61 -2.27
N ALA A 221 -7.67 3.87 -2.67
CA ALA A 221 -8.41 5.00 -2.08
C ALA A 221 -9.94 4.85 -2.11
N ALA A 222 -10.50 4.06 -3.04
CA ALA A 222 -11.93 3.77 -3.08
C ALA A 222 -12.43 3.04 -1.81
N ILE A 223 -11.56 2.28 -1.14
CA ILE A 223 -11.92 1.50 0.05
C ILE A 223 -12.22 2.40 1.26
N PRO A 224 -11.23 3.15 1.81
CA PRO A 224 -11.44 3.99 2.99
C PRO A 224 -12.37 5.19 2.73
N ARG A 225 -12.58 5.62 1.46
CA ARG A 225 -13.55 6.68 1.13
C ARG A 225 -15.01 6.25 1.33
N VAL A 226 -15.29 4.96 1.43
CA VAL A 226 -16.64 4.43 1.67
C VAL A 226 -16.73 3.80 3.06
N LEU A 227 -16.03 2.68 3.26
CA LEU A 227 -15.99 1.91 4.51
C LEU A 227 -14.83 0.89 4.43
N GLN A 228 -13.85 0.99 5.32
CA GLN A 228 -12.57 0.29 5.17
C GLN A 228 -12.69 -1.25 5.12
N TYR A 229 -13.26 -1.88 6.16
CA TYR A 229 -13.43 -3.35 6.27
C TYR A 229 -14.84 -3.80 6.68
N GLY A 230 -15.82 -2.91 6.54
CA GLY A 230 -17.15 -3.13 7.08
C GLY A 230 -18.20 -3.46 6.03
N ASN A 231 -19.33 -3.94 6.53
CA ASN A 231 -20.56 -4.12 5.79
C ASN A 231 -21.56 -3.01 6.12
N ASP A 232 -22.54 -2.77 5.25
CA ASP A 232 -23.70 -1.96 5.62
C ASP A 232 -24.54 -2.66 6.70
N LYS A 233 -25.57 -1.95 7.20
CA LYS A 233 -26.56 -2.51 8.16
C LYS A 233 -27.31 -3.77 7.69
N ARG A 234 -27.22 -4.14 6.40
CA ARG A 234 -27.80 -5.37 5.84
C ARG A 234 -26.74 -6.45 5.64
N ASN A 235 -25.56 -6.26 6.22
CA ASN A 235 -24.41 -7.14 6.11
C ASN A 235 -23.88 -7.28 4.67
N ILE A 236 -23.98 -6.22 3.87
CA ILE A 236 -23.46 -6.18 2.49
C ILE A 236 -22.11 -5.43 2.47
N PRO A 237 -21.02 -6.01 1.96
CA PRO A 237 -19.76 -5.30 1.75
C PRO A 237 -19.96 -4.10 0.84
N CYS A 238 -19.49 -2.93 1.27
CA CYS A 238 -19.75 -1.66 0.58
C CYS A 238 -18.52 -0.97 0.00
N SER A 239 -17.33 -1.41 0.38
CA SER A 239 -16.12 -1.07 -0.35
C SER A 239 -15.75 -2.18 -1.31
N CYS A 240 -14.84 -1.85 -2.21
CA CYS A 240 -14.29 -2.81 -3.14
C CYS A 240 -13.16 -3.69 -2.54
N TRP A 241 -12.95 -3.69 -1.21
CA TRP A 241 -11.88 -4.48 -0.59
C TRP A 241 -12.06 -5.97 -0.88
N SER A 242 -13.24 -6.53 -0.55
CA SER A 242 -13.56 -7.93 -0.81
C SER A 242 -13.83 -8.25 -2.29
N SER A 243 -14.00 -7.24 -3.14
CA SER A 243 -14.33 -7.42 -4.57
C SER A 243 -13.19 -7.08 -5.53
N GLY A 244 -12.00 -6.69 -5.03
CA GLY A 244 -10.77 -6.70 -5.82
C GLY A 244 -9.95 -5.41 -5.89
N CYS A 245 -10.27 -4.39 -5.09
CA CYS A 245 -9.46 -3.17 -5.05
C CYS A 245 -8.07 -3.37 -4.42
N GLY A 246 -7.93 -4.41 -3.60
CA GLY A 246 -6.67 -4.87 -3.05
C GLY A 246 -6.14 -4.06 -1.87
N GLU A 247 -5.23 -4.71 -1.16
CA GLU A 247 -4.50 -4.22 0.00
C GLU A 247 -3.07 -4.72 -0.07
N PHE A 248 -2.13 -3.86 0.29
CA PHE A 248 -0.73 -4.21 0.43
C PHE A 248 -0.21 -3.77 1.80
N ASP A 249 0.17 -4.75 2.60
CA ASP A 249 0.80 -4.57 3.88
C ASP A 249 2.30 -4.45 3.65
N ALA A 250 2.81 -3.23 3.74
CA ALA A 250 4.25 -3.02 3.63
C ALA A 250 4.96 -3.62 4.82
N PHE A 251 4.37 -3.46 6.00
CA PHE A 251 4.67 -4.31 7.13
C PHE A 251 3.52 -4.37 8.12
N GLU A 252 3.33 -5.54 8.70
CA GLU A 252 2.48 -5.75 9.86
C GLU A 252 3.18 -6.59 10.93
N VAL A 253 2.92 -6.21 12.17
CA VAL A 253 3.13 -7.05 13.36
C VAL A 253 1.74 -7.45 13.84
N LEU A 254 1.42 -8.75 13.76
CA LEU A 254 0.08 -9.29 14.06
C LEU A 254 0.00 -10.04 15.39
N GLY A 255 1.02 -9.92 16.24
CA GLY A 255 1.09 -10.57 17.53
C GLY A 255 1.62 -9.62 18.61
N ARG A 256 0.99 -9.65 19.78
CA ARG A 256 1.48 -8.94 20.95
C ARG A 256 2.89 -9.44 21.30
N GLY A 257 3.84 -8.53 21.43
CA GLY A 257 5.25 -8.84 21.68
C GLY A 257 6.01 -9.43 20.48
N GLU A 258 5.39 -9.55 19.30
CA GLU A 258 6.07 -10.02 18.10
C GLU A 258 7.07 -8.97 17.59
N GLU A 259 8.21 -9.44 17.10
CA GLU A 259 9.30 -8.61 16.58
C GLU A 259 9.50 -8.78 15.08
N ARG A 260 8.83 -9.73 14.42
CA ARG A 260 8.88 -9.89 12.96
C ARG A 260 7.81 -9.04 12.30
N ALA A 261 8.24 -8.00 11.60
CA ALA A 261 7.37 -7.19 10.76
C ALA A 261 7.42 -7.73 9.32
N LYS A 262 6.27 -8.18 8.80
CA LYS A 262 6.17 -8.92 7.53
C LYS A 262 5.29 -8.22 6.52
N SER A 263 5.57 -8.43 5.24
CA SER A 263 4.76 -7.92 4.14
C SER A 263 3.74 -8.95 3.63
N THR A 264 2.55 -8.48 3.29
CA THR A 264 1.45 -9.30 2.77
C THR A 264 0.72 -8.54 1.66
N ILE A 265 0.12 -9.25 0.72
CA ILE A 265 -0.80 -8.70 -0.27
C ILE A 265 -2.14 -9.43 -0.20
N HIS A 266 -3.23 -8.68 -0.24
CA HIS A 266 -4.59 -9.21 -0.35
C HIS A 266 -5.18 -8.75 -1.69
N ARG A 267 -5.64 -9.71 -2.51
CA ARG A 267 -6.18 -9.46 -3.86
C ARG A 267 -7.59 -10.05 -4.03
N GLN A 268 -8.21 -9.74 -5.17
CA GLN A 268 -9.55 -10.25 -5.53
C GLN A 268 -9.65 -11.76 -5.32
N GLY A 269 -10.79 -12.22 -4.80
CA GLY A 269 -10.98 -13.63 -4.44
C GLY A 269 -10.35 -14.01 -3.09
N ASN A 270 -9.95 -13.01 -2.29
CA ASN A 270 -9.19 -13.21 -1.05
C ASN A 270 -7.91 -14.03 -1.29
N LEU A 271 -7.24 -13.76 -2.41
CA LEU A 271 -5.94 -14.35 -2.72
C LEU A 271 -4.89 -13.62 -1.90
N GLU A 272 -4.58 -14.22 -0.75
CA GLU A 272 -3.58 -13.77 0.20
C GLU A 272 -2.20 -14.27 -0.22
N GLY A 273 -1.22 -13.37 -0.29
CA GLY A 273 0.17 -13.70 -0.58
C GLY A 273 1.08 -13.07 0.46
N GLY A 274 1.69 -13.90 1.31
CA GLY A 274 2.72 -13.45 2.26
C GLY A 274 4.12 -13.70 1.72
N ASP A 275 5.06 -12.83 2.09
CA ASP A 275 6.49 -13.11 1.98
C ASP A 275 7.00 -13.59 3.36
N SER A 276 7.91 -14.57 3.37
CA SER A 276 8.56 -15.03 4.61
C SER A 276 9.66 -14.08 5.09
N ASN A 277 10.11 -13.18 4.22
CA ASN A 277 11.01 -12.08 4.54
C ASN A 277 10.37 -11.16 5.61
N PHE A 278 11.21 -10.67 6.49
CA PHE A 278 10.82 -9.80 7.59
C PHE A 278 11.98 -8.90 7.99
N PHE A 279 11.69 -7.72 8.50
CA PHE A 279 12.67 -6.99 9.31
C PHE A 279 12.30 -7.09 10.78
N ARG A 280 13.32 -7.02 11.62
CA ARG A 280 13.12 -6.96 13.07
C ARG A 280 12.57 -5.59 13.45
N ARG A 281 11.43 -5.58 14.15
CA ARG A 281 10.77 -4.43 14.74
C ARG A 281 11.79 -3.46 15.35
N PRO A 282 11.82 -2.18 14.93
CA PRO A 282 12.80 -1.22 15.39
C PRO A 282 12.39 -0.67 16.77
N VAL A 283 12.65 -1.46 17.81
CA VAL A 283 12.46 -1.06 19.22
C VAL A 283 13.64 -0.20 19.66
N GLY A 284 13.37 0.96 20.26
CA GLY A 284 14.38 1.88 20.78
C GLY A 284 15.25 2.58 19.73
N ARG A 285 14.92 2.46 18.44
CA ARG A 285 15.67 3.07 17.33
C ARG A 285 14.76 3.40 16.16
N MET A 286 15.19 4.35 15.33
CA MET A 286 14.54 4.62 14.04
C MET A 286 15.03 3.63 12.98
N LEU A 287 14.16 3.34 12.01
CA LEU A 287 14.43 2.58 10.81
C LEU A 287 13.80 3.31 9.61
N LYS A 288 14.46 3.25 8.45
CA LYS A 288 13.93 3.77 7.20
C LYS A 288 13.45 2.63 6.32
N PHE A 289 12.31 2.81 5.67
CA PHE A 289 11.71 1.78 4.82
C PHE A 289 11.11 2.40 3.57
N ALA A 290 11.19 1.68 2.47
CA ALA A 290 10.66 2.06 1.17
C ALA A 290 9.58 1.09 0.71
N VAL A 291 8.54 1.64 0.09
CA VAL A 291 7.59 0.90 -0.74
C VAL A 291 7.60 1.50 -2.13
N ILE A 292 7.93 0.71 -3.14
CA ILE A 292 8.06 1.14 -4.53
C ILE A 292 7.09 0.33 -5.38
N PHE A 293 6.11 1.02 -5.96
CA PHE A 293 5.30 0.49 -7.04
C PHE A 293 6.00 0.87 -8.34
N HIS A 294 6.46 -0.11 -9.11
CA HIS A 294 7.11 0.14 -10.38
C HIS A 294 7.06 -1.10 -11.28
N ASN A 295 6.76 -0.93 -12.57
CA ASN A 295 6.71 -2.02 -13.57
C ASN A 295 5.92 -3.25 -13.09
N PHE A 296 4.69 -3.03 -12.62
CA PHE A 296 3.80 -4.09 -12.10
C PHE A 296 4.35 -4.89 -10.90
N ASN A 297 5.33 -4.35 -10.20
CA ASN A 297 5.87 -4.93 -8.96
C ASN A 297 5.68 -3.97 -7.79
N ILE A 298 5.52 -4.54 -6.60
CA ILE A 298 5.68 -3.83 -5.32
C ILE A 298 6.97 -4.33 -4.68
N THR A 299 7.90 -3.43 -4.44
CA THR A 299 9.08 -3.68 -3.61
C THR A 299 8.86 -3.06 -2.24
N ALA A 300 9.11 -3.82 -1.17
CA ALA A 300 9.15 -3.34 0.19
C ALA A 300 10.53 -3.64 0.80
N SER A 301 11.26 -2.61 1.26
CA SER A 301 12.67 -2.78 1.62
C SER A 301 13.13 -1.84 2.73
N VAL A 302 13.96 -2.36 3.63
CA VAL A 302 14.69 -1.56 4.62
C VAL A 302 15.76 -0.72 3.90
N LEU A 303 15.81 0.57 4.22
CA LEU A 303 16.79 1.50 3.69
C LEU A 303 17.96 1.70 4.67
N PRO A 304 19.17 2.02 4.17
CA PRO A 304 20.28 2.42 5.03
C PRO A 304 19.95 3.68 5.86
N ASP A 305 20.50 3.77 7.07
CA ASP A 305 20.33 4.95 7.95
C ASP A 305 20.80 6.25 7.31
N THR A 306 21.73 6.18 6.35
CA THR A 306 22.26 7.32 5.60
C THR A 306 21.37 7.76 4.43
N PHE A 307 20.30 7.03 4.10
CA PHE A 307 19.43 7.37 2.98
C PHE A 307 18.68 8.68 3.24
N ASP A 308 18.81 9.65 2.34
CA ASP A 308 18.17 10.96 2.47
C ASP A 308 16.83 11.00 1.72
N PHE A 309 15.82 11.63 2.34
CA PHE A 309 14.52 11.87 1.69
C PHE A 309 14.62 13.18 0.91
N SER A 310 15.55 13.24 -0.04
CA SER A 310 15.85 14.43 -0.85
C SER A 310 14.67 14.87 -1.71
N GLN A 311 14.74 16.05 -2.32
CA GLN A 311 13.66 16.55 -3.19
C GLN A 311 13.47 15.70 -4.46
N THR A 312 14.52 15.00 -4.90
CA THR A 312 14.50 14.09 -6.04
C THR A 312 15.24 12.80 -5.72
N LEU A 313 14.82 11.70 -6.36
CA LEU A 313 15.57 10.44 -6.40
C LEU A 313 16.01 10.17 -7.83
N THR A 314 17.26 9.76 -8.00
CA THR A 314 17.81 9.35 -9.29
C THR A 314 17.29 7.96 -9.67
N ALA A 315 17.27 7.66 -10.97
CA ALA A 315 16.96 6.31 -11.45
C ALA A 315 17.85 5.25 -10.79
N GLY A 316 19.17 5.50 -10.69
CA GLY A 316 20.09 4.57 -10.03
C GLY A 316 19.82 4.35 -8.53
N GLN A 317 19.28 5.34 -7.80
CA GLN A 317 18.83 5.11 -6.43
C GLN A 317 17.62 4.17 -6.38
N ILE A 318 16.67 4.32 -7.30
CA ILE A 318 15.51 3.43 -7.39
C ILE A 318 15.93 2.04 -7.82
N ASP A 319 16.77 1.92 -8.85
CA ASP A 319 17.30 0.65 -9.36
C ASP A 319 18.01 -0.13 -8.25
N ASN A 320 18.78 0.56 -7.39
CA ASN A 320 19.43 -0.08 -6.25
C ASN A 320 18.45 -0.58 -5.18
N ILE A 321 17.32 0.11 -4.96
CA ILE A 321 16.33 -0.31 -3.96
C ILE A 321 15.51 -1.50 -4.47
N ILE A 322 15.16 -1.51 -5.76
CA ILE A 322 14.34 -2.58 -6.38
C ILE A 322 15.16 -3.79 -6.83
N ALA A 323 16.48 -3.69 -6.83
CA ALA A 323 17.37 -4.81 -7.13
C ALA A 323 17.13 -5.93 -6.10
N TYR A 324 16.44 -6.98 -6.54
CA TYR A 324 16.15 -8.13 -5.71
C TYR A 324 17.44 -8.86 -5.36
N ASP A 325 17.71 -8.95 -4.06
CA ASP A 325 18.77 -9.79 -3.50
C ASP A 325 18.12 -11.03 -2.88
N PRO A 326 18.28 -12.24 -3.46
CA PRO A 326 17.70 -13.46 -2.92
C PRO A 326 18.20 -13.83 -1.53
N ASP A 327 19.33 -13.28 -1.10
CA ASP A 327 19.92 -13.51 0.22
C ASP A 327 19.48 -12.45 1.26
N SER A 328 18.70 -11.45 0.85
CA SER A 328 18.16 -10.41 1.72
C SER A 328 16.81 -10.81 2.30
N TYR A 329 16.76 -10.97 3.63
CA TYR A 329 15.52 -11.24 4.37
C TYR A 329 14.72 -9.97 4.69
N THR A 330 15.23 -8.77 4.37
CA THR A 330 14.58 -7.48 4.65
C THR A 330 14.03 -6.80 3.40
N HIS A 331 13.93 -7.55 2.30
CA HIS A 331 13.48 -7.09 1.00
C HIS A 331 12.41 -8.04 0.47
N SER A 332 11.21 -7.52 0.20
CA SER A 332 10.09 -8.28 -0.36
C SER A 332 9.70 -7.76 -1.74
N LEU A 333 9.39 -8.69 -2.64
CA LEU A 333 8.98 -8.39 -4.01
C LEU A 333 7.66 -9.11 -4.34
N PHE A 334 6.65 -8.33 -4.71
CA PHE A 334 5.32 -8.83 -5.07
C PHE A 334 4.99 -8.49 -6.51
N PRO A 335 4.86 -9.49 -7.41
CA PRO A 335 4.32 -9.26 -8.74
C PRO A 335 2.81 -9.03 -8.69
N ILE A 336 2.36 -7.91 -9.28
CA ILE A 336 0.95 -7.53 -9.44
C ILE A 336 0.45 -7.84 -10.85
N GLY A 337 1.35 -8.05 -11.81
CA GLY A 337 1.02 -8.41 -13.18
C GLY A 337 0.95 -9.92 -13.36
N ASP A 338 -0.26 -10.43 -13.57
CA ASP A 338 -0.65 -11.42 -14.57
C ASP A 338 -2.16 -11.27 -14.83
#